data_AF-A0A535HK60-F1
#
_entry.id   AF-A0A535HK60-F1
#
_cell.length_a   1.000
_cell.length_b   1.000
_cell.length_c   1.000
_cell.angle_alpha   90.00
_cell.angle_beta   90.00
_cell.angle_gamma   90.00
#
_symmetry.space_group_name_H-M   'P 1'
#
loop_
_entity.id
_entity.type
_entity.pdbx_description
1 polymer ?
#
loop_
_entity_poly.entity_id
_entity_poly.type
_entity_poly.pdbx_seq_one_letter_code
_entity_poly.pdbx_strand_id
1 'polypeptide(L)'
;MQTPYASGRPPDANTATLTDTWYANEWLWAGLVPPYKGVWYAGGVKVGWWRSAPGKLSIEGKRLDAPGPPLRADIPDGYGVSGFQATGIDFPTEGCWQVTGKVSDKSLTFVVQVHPATENPTRAVITPKAWPTTVQTPSAFSNLTAPTPAAGQFWAKDTPKALPPLAFGVLPREVQPAGAKTVAAPELAVPPLTAPGEVDVFLLGEYPPDHCATLLKIVKSLEGWDCVPLYSLVQYSPTQPLGDKLAAVTKEALDQRAVQVLQERGLLMPDQATPQAEGTRRVLFFQRLDGVPVYANKALAVSFNADGQATNIIGRRRPLLARSHYPLRTLEQAWQAIVRGEARNFYV
;
A
#
# COMPACT_ATOMS: atom_id res chain seq x y z
N MET A 1 31.95 -10.33 -15.50
CA MET A 1 32.21 -10.82 -14.12
C MET A 1 31.18 -10.16 -13.22
N GLN A 2 30.42 -10.93 -12.44
CA GLN A 2 29.36 -10.41 -11.56
C GLN A 2 29.80 -10.55 -10.10
N THR A 3 29.41 -9.60 -9.24
CA THR A 3 29.56 -9.76 -7.78
C THR A 3 28.61 -10.87 -7.31
N PRO A 4 29.05 -11.82 -6.46
CA PRO A 4 28.13 -12.78 -5.84
C PRO A 4 27.11 -12.07 -4.92
N TYR A 5 25.91 -12.63 -4.79
CA TYR A 5 24.99 -12.16 -3.74
C TYR A 5 25.56 -12.48 -2.35
N ALA A 6 25.35 -11.56 -1.41
CA ALA A 6 25.69 -11.75 -0.02
C ALA A 6 24.68 -12.70 0.65
N SER A 7 25.18 -13.57 1.54
CA SER A 7 24.34 -14.34 2.46
C SER A 7 23.69 -13.46 3.54
N GLY A 8 24.31 -12.31 3.85
CA GLY A 8 23.81 -11.33 4.80
C GLY A 8 22.60 -10.55 4.26
N ARG A 9 21.44 -10.76 4.88
CA ARG A 9 20.22 -9.97 4.66
C ARG A 9 20.26 -8.64 5.45
N PRO A 10 19.50 -7.61 5.05
CA PRO A 10 19.38 -6.39 5.84
C PRO A 10 18.76 -6.67 7.23
N PRO A 11 19.14 -5.93 8.30
CA PRO A 11 18.66 -6.18 9.66
C PRO A 11 17.15 -6.08 9.88
N ASP A 12 16.42 -5.29 9.08
CA ASP A 12 14.96 -5.23 9.14
C ASP A 12 14.34 -6.43 8.42
N ALA A 13 13.57 -7.22 9.19
CA ALA A 13 12.88 -8.40 8.71
C ALA A 13 11.93 -8.08 7.54
N ASN A 14 11.25 -6.92 7.52
CA ASN A 14 10.33 -6.59 6.43
C ASN A 14 11.11 -6.39 5.12
N THR A 15 12.14 -5.54 5.15
CA THR A 15 13.03 -5.32 4.01
C THR A 15 13.68 -6.62 3.54
N ALA A 16 14.12 -7.48 4.47
CA ALA A 16 14.76 -8.76 4.18
C ALA A 16 13.86 -9.79 3.45
N THR A 17 12.54 -9.58 3.40
CA THR A 17 11.59 -10.41 2.63
C THR A 17 11.37 -9.92 1.19
N LEU A 18 11.82 -8.72 0.83
CA LEU A 18 11.59 -8.16 -0.51
C LEU A 18 12.30 -8.96 -1.61
N THR A 19 13.42 -9.59 -1.29
CA THR A 19 14.17 -10.47 -2.19
C THR A 19 15.13 -11.36 -1.41
N ASP A 20 15.53 -12.48 -2.01
CA ASP A 20 16.61 -13.34 -1.51
C ASP A 20 17.99 -12.98 -2.13
N THR A 21 18.03 -12.04 -3.07
CA THR A 21 19.24 -11.65 -3.81
C THR A 21 19.71 -10.25 -3.42
N TRP A 22 20.60 -10.18 -2.42
CA TRP A 22 21.17 -8.93 -1.89
C TRP A 22 22.63 -8.76 -2.30
N TYR A 23 23.02 -7.54 -2.63
CA TYR A 23 24.40 -7.06 -2.50
C TYR A 23 24.52 -6.32 -1.17
N ALA A 24 25.57 -6.56 -0.39
CA ALA A 24 25.66 -6.02 0.96
C ALA A 24 27.09 -5.78 1.44
N ASN A 25 27.22 -4.87 2.40
CA ASN A 25 28.32 -4.81 3.36
C ASN A 25 27.74 -4.45 4.75
N GLU A 26 28.57 -4.03 5.69
CA GLU A 26 28.17 -3.66 7.06
C GLU A 26 27.20 -2.46 7.12
N TRP A 27 27.17 -1.63 6.07
CA TRP A 27 26.54 -0.31 6.08
C TRP A 27 25.31 -0.19 5.17
N LEU A 28 25.34 -0.92 4.06
CA LEU A 28 24.39 -0.80 2.96
C LEU A 28 24.03 -2.19 2.42
N TRP A 29 22.76 -2.33 2.04
CA TRP A 29 22.23 -3.46 1.29
C TRP A 29 21.47 -2.92 0.08
N ALA A 30 21.63 -3.56 -1.08
CA ALA A 30 20.92 -3.26 -2.32
C ALA A 30 20.32 -4.55 -2.89
N GLY A 31 19.02 -4.54 -3.18
CA GLY A 31 18.30 -5.70 -3.69
C GLY A 31 17.20 -5.31 -4.66
N LEU A 32 17.00 -6.12 -5.70
CA LEU A 32 15.88 -5.94 -6.62
C LEU A 32 14.58 -6.36 -5.93
N VAL A 33 13.65 -5.42 -5.76
CA VAL A 33 12.30 -5.72 -5.26
C VAL A 33 11.49 -6.47 -6.32
N PRO A 34 10.34 -7.09 -6.00
CA PRO A 34 9.55 -7.81 -7.00
C PRO A 34 9.15 -6.90 -8.17
N PRO A 35 9.16 -7.40 -9.43
CA PRO A 35 9.11 -8.81 -9.80
C PRO A 35 10.44 -9.44 -10.29
N TYR A 36 11.59 -8.77 -10.21
CA TYR A 36 12.78 -9.12 -11.01
C TYR A 36 13.54 -10.41 -10.61
N LYS A 37 13.29 -10.98 -9.42
CA LYS A 37 13.92 -12.22 -8.92
C LYS A 37 15.48 -12.22 -9.01
N GLY A 38 16.09 -11.07 -8.78
CA GLY A 38 17.55 -10.87 -8.83
C GLY A 38 18.14 -10.61 -10.21
N VAL A 39 17.41 -10.81 -11.31
CA VAL A 39 17.90 -10.52 -12.67
C VAL A 39 17.78 -9.01 -12.95
N TRP A 40 18.89 -8.38 -13.34
CA TRP A 40 18.94 -6.96 -13.66
C TRP A 40 18.67 -6.74 -15.15
N TYR A 41 18.02 -5.64 -15.53
CA TYR A 41 17.60 -5.39 -16.91
C TYR A 41 17.85 -3.95 -17.35
N ALA A 42 18.02 -3.75 -18.66
CA ALA A 42 18.12 -2.43 -19.26
C ALA A 42 16.78 -1.67 -19.20
N GLY A 43 16.85 -0.35 -19.19
CA GLY A 43 15.78 0.54 -18.74
C GLY A 43 15.63 0.53 -17.21
N GLY A 44 14.46 0.94 -16.73
CA GLY A 44 14.16 1.05 -15.31
C GLY A 44 13.96 -0.29 -14.59
N VAL A 45 14.69 -0.47 -13.48
CA VAL A 45 14.43 -1.47 -12.44
C VAL A 45 14.21 -0.79 -11.09
N LYS A 46 13.37 -1.39 -10.23
CA LYS A 46 13.19 -0.92 -8.84
C LYS A 46 14.19 -1.60 -7.91
N VAL A 47 14.92 -0.80 -7.13
CA VAL A 47 15.95 -1.27 -6.20
C VAL A 47 15.62 -0.77 -4.80
N GLY A 48 15.51 -1.71 -3.86
CA GLY A 48 15.38 -1.45 -2.44
C GLY A 48 16.74 -1.35 -1.80
N TRP A 49 16.98 -0.27 -1.05
CA TRP A 49 18.18 -0.05 -0.27
C TRP A 49 17.86 -0.12 1.21
N TRP A 50 18.72 -0.76 2.01
CA TRP A 50 18.74 -0.58 3.46
C TRP A 50 20.01 0.18 3.84
N ARG A 51 19.87 1.21 4.70
CA ARG A 51 20.96 2.07 5.16
C ARG A 51 21.07 1.98 6.68
N SER A 52 22.14 1.38 7.22
CA SER A 52 22.40 1.46 8.66
C SER A 52 23.06 2.80 9.03
N ALA A 53 23.86 3.37 8.12
CA ALA A 53 24.41 4.72 8.25
C ALA A 53 23.34 5.80 7.94
N PRO A 54 23.32 6.93 8.69
CA PRO A 54 22.46 8.06 8.38
C PRO A 54 23.03 8.92 7.24
N GLY A 55 22.18 9.40 6.34
CA GLY A 55 22.53 10.36 5.30
C GLY A 55 21.67 10.24 4.04
N LYS A 56 21.82 11.18 3.10
CA LYS A 56 21.20 11.08 1.78
C LYS A 56 21.89 9.99 0.96
N LEU A 57 21.08 9.16 0.29
CA LEU A 57 21.55 8.18 -0.68
C LEU A 57 21.90 8.87 -1.99
N SER A 58 23.06 8.53 -2.55
CA SER A 58 23.41 8.82 -3.94
C SER A 58 23.80 7.52 -4.63
N ILE A 59 23.50 7.41 -5.92
CA ILE A 59 23.76 6.22 -6.72
C ILE A 59 24.39 6.66 -8.04
N GLU A 60 25.51 6.06 -8.37
CA GLU A 60 26.21 6.21 -9.65
C GLU A 60 26.49 4.82 -10.24
N GLY A 61 26.80 4.78 -11.53
CA GLY A 61 27.24 3.53 -12.14
C GLY A 61 27.72 3.70 -13.58
N LYS A 62 28.58 2.78 -13.98
CA LYS A 62 29.26 2.77 -15.28
C LYS A 62 29.25 1.37 -15.88
N ARG A 63 29.16 1.33 -17.21
CA ARG A 63 29.37 0.10 -17.97
C ARG A 63 30.85 -0.30 -17.93
N LEU A 64 31.13 -1.60 -17.84
CA LEU A 64 32.49 -2.15 -17.70
C LEU A 64 32.98 -2.90 -18.95
N ASP A 65 32.06 -3.44 -19.74
CA ASP A 65 32.37 -4.32 -20.89
C ASP A 65 32.33 -3.60 -22.24
N ALA A 66 31.74 -2.41 -22.32
CA ALA A 66 31.75 -1.55 -23.50
C ALA A 66 31.57 -0.07 -23.08
N PRO A 67 31.88 0.90 -23.97
CA PRO A 67 31.50 2.29 -23.76
C PRO A 67 29.98 2.45 -23.62
N GLY A 68 29.55 3.35 -22.73
CA GLY A 68 28.15 3.70 -22.55
C GLY A 68 27.98 4.92 -21.65
N PRO A 69 26.86 5.66 -21.77
CA PRO A 69 26.54 6.73 -20.82
C PRO A 69 26.35 6.17 -19.40
N PRO A 70 26.52 6.97 -18.34
CA PRO A 70 26.26 6.52 -16.97
C PRO A 70 24.80 6.12 -16.78
N LEU A 71 24.53 5.26 -15.78
CA LEU A 71 23.15 4.97 -15.38
C LEU A 71 22.49 6.21 -14.78
N ARG A 72 21.15 6.27 -14.83
CA ARG A 72 20.36 7.31 -14.16
C ARG A 72 19.68 6.71 -12.93
N ALA A 73 19.76 7.41 -11.80
CA ALA A 73 19.07 7.03 -10.58
C ALA A 73 17.95 8.03 -10.25
N ASP A 74 16.79 7.50 -9.91
CA ASP A 74 15.65 8.21 -9.33
C ASP A 74 15.56 7.84 -7.85
N ILE A 75 15.80 8.83 -6.99
CA ILE A 75 15.98 8.65 -5.54
C ILE A 75 14.96 9.56 -4.82
N PRO A 76 13.75 9.07 -4.52
CA PRO A 76 12.72 9.86 -3.86
C PRO A 76 13.11 10.20 -2.41
N ASP A 77 12.79 11.43 -1.99
CA ASP A 77 12.82 11.85 -0.59
C ASP A 77 11.70 11.16 0.24
N GLY A 78 11.64 11.44 1.55
CA GLY A 78 10.59 10.93 2.46
C GLY A 78 10.92 9.63 3.20
N TYR A 79 12.01 8.95 2.84
CA TYR A 79 12.44 7.67 3.45
C TYR A 79 13.31 7.80 4.71
N GLY A 80 13.27 8.96 5.39
CA GLY A 80 14.05 9.21 6.61
C GLY A 80 15.57 9.23 6.41
N VAL A 81 16.31 9.46 7.51
CA VAL A 81 17.77 9.58 7.47
C VAL A 81 18.49 8.24 7.33
N SER A 82 17.88 7.13 7.75
CA SER A 82 18.41 5.77 7.69
C SER A 82 17.26 4.77 7.48
N GLY A 83 17.57 3.48 7.34
CA GLY A 83 16.62 2.41 7.07
C GLY A 83 16.33 2.23 5.58
N PHE A 84 15.14 1.70 5.27
CA PHE A 84 14.72 1.38 3.90
C PHE A 84 14.55 2.63 3.02
N GLN A 85 14.97 2.55 1.76
CA GLN A 85 14.66 3.53 0.72
C GLN A 85 14.48 2.82 -0.63
N ALA A 86 13.34 3.05 -1.29
CA ALA A 86 13.10 2.54 -2.65
C ALA A 86 13.65 3.53 -3.68
N THR A 87 14.21 3.02 -4.78
CA THR A 87 14.79 3.82 -5.87
C THR A 87 14.45 3.21 -7.23
N GLY A 88 14.43 4.04 -8.27
CA GLY A 88 14.50 3.59 -9.66
C GLY A 88 15.93 3.69 -10.17
N ILE A 89 16.44 2.63 -10.81
CA ILE A 89 17.73 2.67 -11.52
C ILE A 89 17.47 2.35 -12.99
N ASP A 90 17.83 3.26 -13.88
CA ASP A 90 17.68 3.14 -15.33
C ASP A 90 19.04 2.86 -15.97
N PHE A 91 19.20 1.66 -16.51
CA PHE A 91 20.41 1.23 -17.22
C PHE A 91 20.24 1.49 -18.73
N PRO A 92 21.04 2.37 -19.36
CA PRO A 92 20.90 2.70 -20.79
C PRO A 92 21.02 1.51 -21.76
N THR A 93 21.80 0.48 -21.40
CA THR A 93 22.06 -0.72 -22.23
C THR A 93 22.32 -1.95 -21.36
N GLU A 94 22.11 -3.14 -21.90
CA GLU A 94 22.54 -4.42 -21.33
C GLU A 94 24.08 -4.55 -21.26
N GLY A 95 24.59 -5.49 -20.46
CA GLY A 95 26.03 -5.72 -20.26
C GLY A 95 26.45 -5.82 -18.79
N CYS A 96 27.76 -5.86 -18.54
CA CYS A 96 28.34 -5.78 -17.20
C CYS A 96 28.38 -4.32 -16.71
N TRP A 97 27.72 -4.04 -15.59
CA TRP A 97 27.66 -2.70 -14.98
C TRP A 97 28.17 -2.69 -13.54
N GLN A 98 29.01 -1.72 -13.21
CA GLN A 98 29.33 -1.38 -11.83
C GLN A 98 28.30 -0.37 -11.31
N VAL A 99 27.71 -0.66 -10.15
CA VAL A 99 26.79 0.21 -9.41
C VAL A 99 27.45 0.55 -8.07
N THR A 100 27.42 1.83 -7.71
CA THR A 100 27.94 2.32 -6.42
C THR A 100 26.85 3.13 -5.73
N GLY A 101 26.36 2.65 -4.59
CA GLY A 101 25.53 3.43 -3.67
C GLY A 101 26.39 4.05 -2.57
N LYS A 102 26.16 5.33 -2.22
CA LYS A 102 26.89 6.05 -1.17
C LYS A 102 25.92 6.73 -0.21
N VAL A 103 26.23 6.66 1.08
CA VAL A 103 25.54 7.37 2.17
C VAL A 103 26.61 7.90 3.12
N SER A 104 26.71 9.23 3.20
CA SER A 104 27.77 9.91 3.97
C SER A 104 29.17 9.43 3.53
N ASP A 105 29.99 8.89 4.43
CA ASP A 105 31.32 8.33 4.12
C ASP A 105 31.29 6.84 3.72
N LYS A 106 30.12 6.19 3.78
CA LYS A 106 29.96 4.76 3.47
C LYS A 106 29.57 4.55 2.02
N SER A 107 30.09 3.49 1.42
CA SER A 107 29.74 3.08 0.06
C SER A 107 29.58 1.57 -0.07
N LEU A 108 28.78 1.14 -1.03
CA LEU A 108 28.64 -0.24 -1.48
C LEU A 108 28.76 -0.25 -2.99
N THR A 109 29.78 -0.95 -3.48
CA THR A 109 30.06 -1.13 -4.91
C THR A 109 29.87 -2.59 -5.28
N PHE A 110 29.09 -2.85 -6.32
CA PHE A 110 28.85 -4.21 -6.84
C PHE A 110 28.75 -4.19 -8.37
N VAL A 111 28.98 -5.33 -8.99
CA VAL A 111 28.89 -5.52 -10.44
C VAL A 111 27.72 -6.44 -10.76
N VAL A 112 26.84 -6.00 -11.65
CA VAL A 112 25.65 -6.73 -12.11
C VAL A 112 25.77 -7.11 -13.58
N GLN A 113 25.19 -8.24 -13.95
CA GLN A 113 24.90 -8.54 -15.35
C GLN A 113 23.51 -8.00 -15.68
N VAL A 114 23.45 -6.98 -16.53
CA VAL A 114 22.22 -6.37 -17.03
C VAL A 114 21.79 -7.11 -18.29
N HIS A 115 20.55 -7.57 -18.32
CA HIS A 115 19.89 -8.25 -19.44
C HIS A 115 19.21 -7.25 -20.39
N PRO A 116 18.91 -7.65 -21.64
CA PRO A 116 18.16 -6.85 -22.60
C PRO A 116 16.85 -6.27 -22.03
N ALA A 117 16.54 -5.04 -22.39
CA ALA A 117 15.33 -4.35 -21.97
C ALA A 117 14.03 -5.08 -22.38
N THR A 118 14.08 -5.88 -23.44
CA THR A 118 12.98 -6.71 -23.94
C THR A 118 12.63 -7.88 -23.02
N GLU A 119 13.57 -8.34 -22.18
CA GLU A 119 13.35 -9.41 -21.20
C GLU A 119 12.84 -8.88 -19.85
N ASN A 120 12.86 -7.56 -19.64
CA ASN A 120 12.49 -6.94 -18.37
C ASN A 120 11.00 -7.21 -18.05
N PRO A 121 10.65 -7.89 -16.94
CA PRO A 121 9.27 -8.25 -16.62
C PRO A 121 8.34 -7.05 -16.37
N THR A 122 8.88 -5.84 -16.13
CA THR A 122 8.08 -4.60 -16.06
C THR A 122 8.00 -3.85 -17.39
N ARG A 123 8.80 -4.23 -18.40
CA ARG A 123 8.77 -3.70 -19.77
C ARG A 123 8.20 -4.70 -20.78
N ALA A 124 7.97 -5.94 -20.37
CA ALA A 124 7.31 -6.99 -21.12
C ALA A 124 6.12 -6.39 -21.86
N VAL A 125 6.21 -6.44 -23.19
CA VAL A 125 5.61 -5.43 -24.06
C VAL A 125 4.12 -5.35 -23.77
N ILE A 126 3.66 -4.17 -23.32
CA ILE A 126 2.30 -3.73 -23.61
C ILE A 126 2.27 -3.53 -25.12
N THR A 127 2.19 -4.65 -25.83
CA THR A 127 1.56 -4.66 -27.12
C THR A 127 0.19 -4.06 -26.83
N PRO A 128 -0.28 -3.06 -27.56
CA PRO A 128 -1.70 -2.84 -27.65
C PRO A 128 -2.27 -4.07 -28.37
N LYS A 129 -2.36 -5.19 -27.65
CA LYS A 129 -3.50 -6.08 -27.74
C LYS A 129 -4.65 -5.13 -27.50
N ALA A 130 -5.25 -4.67 -28.59
CA ALA A 130 -6.48 -3.92 -28.55
C ALA A 130 -7.34 -4.63 -27.51
N TRP A 131 -7.73 -3.90 -26.46
CA TRP A 131 -8.53 -4.48 -25.39
C TRP A 131 -9.62 -5.26 -26.09
N PRO A 132 -9.69 -6.61 -25.95
CA PRO A 132 -10.86 -7.26 -26.45
C PRO A 132 -11.98 -6.57 -25.70
N THR A 133 -12.93 -5.98 -26.44
CA THR A 133 -14.02 -5.19 -25.86
C THR A 133 -14.85 -6.03 -24.87
N THR A 134 -14.57 -7.33 -24.85
CA THR A 134 -14.89 -8.32 -23.83
C THR A 134 -13.60 -9.00 -23.30
N VAL A 135 -12.86 -8.40 -22.35
CA VAL A 135 -12.01 -9.19 -21.45
C VAL A 135 -12.95 -9.89 -20.47
N GLN A 136 -13.34 -11.12 -20.79
CA GLN A 136 -13.82 -12.03 -19.75
C GLN A 136 -12.61 -12.41 -18.89
N THR A 137 -12.36 -11.62 -17.85
CA THR A 137 -11.76 -12.17 -16.64
C THR A 137 -12.61 -13.39 -16.26
N PRO A 138 -12.04 -14.59 -16.06
CA PRO A 138 -12.70 -15.62 -15.27
C PRO A 138 -12.69 -15.12 -13.82
N SER A 139 -13.53 -14.12 -13.59
CA SER A 139 -13.72 -13.50 -12.32
C SER A 139 -14.29 -14.59 -11.41
N ALA A 140 -13.68 -14.79 -10.24
CA ALA A 140 -14.31 -15.55 -9.17
C ALA A 140 -15.68 -14.94 -8.75
N PHE A 141 -16.00 -13.79 -9.32
CA PHE A 141 -17.18 -12.97 -9.15
C PHE A 141 -17.94 -12.73 -10.49
N SER A 142 -17.72 -13.53 -11.54
CA SER A 142 -18.44 -13.42 -12.83
C SER A 142 -19.95 -13.61 -12.70
N ASN A 143 -20.35 -14.23 -11.59
CA ASN A 143 -21.72 -14.57 -11.25
C ASN A 143 -22.37 -13.49 -10.36
N LEU A 144 -21.65 -12.39 -10.08
CA LEU A 144 -22.15 -11.32 -9.21
C LEU A 144 -22.87 -10.27 -10.03
N THR A 145 -24.20 -10.32 -9.99
CA THR A 145 -25.09 -9.38 -10.68
C THR A 145 -25.22 -8.06 -9.92
N ALA A 146 -24.10 -7.42 -9.60
CA ALA A 146 -24.11 -6.07 -9.09
C ALA A 146 -24.63 -5.11 -10.18
N PRO A 147 -25.45 -4.10 -9.84
CA PRO A 147 -25.77 -3.05 -10.79
C PRO A 147 -24.48 -2.34 -11.23
N THR A 148 -24.39 -2.03 -12.52
CA THR A 148 -23.34 -1.21 -13.15
C THR A 148 -23.98 0.15 -13.50
N PRO A 149 -23.30 1.30 -13.36
CA PRO A 149 -23.93 2.58 -13.67
C PRO A 149 -23.94 2.79 -15.18
N ALA A 150 -24.73 3.73 -15.68
CA ALA A 150 -24.54 4.19 -17.06
C ALA A 150 -23.18 4.90 -17.20
N ALA A 151 -22.55 4.81 -18.38
CA ALA A 151 -21.33 5.56 -18.65
C ALA A 151 -21.55 7.07 -18.44
N GLY A 152 -20.66 7.73 -17.71
CA GLY A 152 -20.81 9.15 -17.33
C GLY A 152 -21.70 9.42 -16.11
N GLN A 153 -22.48 8.44 -15.63
CA GLN A 153 -23.04 8.51 -14.28
C GLN A 153 -21.95 8.12 -13.28
N PHE A 154 -21.39 9.11 -12.61
CA PHE A 154 -20.69 8.88 -11.35
C PHE A 154 -21.69 8.25 -10.37
N TRP A 155 -21.29 7.16 -9.73
CA TRP A 155 -21.97 6.66 -8.54
C TRP A 155 -22.10 7.83 -7.55
N ALA A 156 -23.32 8.09 -7.09
CA ALA A 156 -23.66 9.30 -6.36
C ALA A 156 -22.86 9.44 -5.04
N LYS A 157 -22.75 10.67 -4.52
CA LYS A 157 -22.08 11.02 -3.25
C LYS A 157 -22.40 10.03 -2.12
N ASP A 158 -21.53 9.03 -1.93
CA ASP A 158 -21.44 8.03 -0.86
C ASP A 158 -22.75 7.41 -0.31
N THR A 159 -23.88 7.54 -1.01
CA THR A 159 -25.19 7.05 -0.54
C THR A 159 -25.34 5.58 -0.91
N PRO A 160 -25.34 4.64 0.06
CA PRO A 160 -25.28 3.22 -0.27
C PRO A 160 -26.60 2.76 -0.88
N LYS A 161 -26.57 2.27 -2.12
CA LYS A 161 -27.73 1.61 -2.74
C LYS A 161 -27.98 0.28 -2.05
N ALA A 162 -29.09 0.15 -1.34
CA ALA A 162 -29.54 -1.13 -0.77
C ALA A 162 -29.95 -2.10 -1.89
N LEU A 163 -29.55 -3.36 -1.75
CA LEU A 163 -29.84 -4.49 -2.63
C LEU A 163 -30.46 -5.65 -1.82
N PRO A 164 -31.16 -6.60 -2.47
CA PRO A 164 -31.66 -7.81 -1.81
C PRO A 164 -30.55 -8.60 -1.08
N PRO A 165 -30.89 -9.42 -0.07
CA PRO A 165 -29.94 -10.36 0.52
C PRO A 165 -29.27 -11.23 -0.55
N LEU A 166 -27.96 -11.46 -0.41
CA LEU A 166 -27.15 -12.22 -1.38
C LEU A 166 -27.12 -11.63 -2.82
N ALA A 167 -27.36 -10.33 -3.01
CA ALA A 167 -27.24 -9.71 -4.34
C ALA A 167 -25.81 -9.78 -4.93
N PHE A 168 -24.81 -10.00 -4.07
CA PHE A 168 -23.43 -10.32 -4.44
C PHE A 168 -23.16 -11.84 -4.51
N GLY A 169 -24.18 -12.64 -4.84
CA GLY A 169 -24.09 -14.09 -5.00
C GLY A 169 -23.65 -14.82 -3.72
N VAL A 170 -23.10 -16.03 -3.90
CA VAL A 170 -22.42 -16.77 -2.83
C VAL A 170 -20.92 -16.66 -3.05
N LEU A 171 -20.20 -16.04 -2.12
CA LEU A 171 -18.74 -15.99 -2.14
C LEU A 171 -18.15 -17.41 -2.17
N PRO A 172 -17.18 -17.71 -3.06
CA PRO A 172 -16.56 -19.02 -3.12
C PRO A 172 -15.78 -19.32 -1.83
N ARG A 173 -15.73 -20.61 -1.45
CA ARG A 173 -14.93 -21.07 -0.31
C ARG A 173 -13.46 -20.70 -0.51
N GLU A 174 -12.88 -19.97 0.44
CA GLU A 174 -11.43 -19.75 0.44
C GLU A 174 -10.70 -21.09 0.59
N VAL A 175 -9.97 -21.49 -0.45
CA VAL A 175 -9.03 -22.61 -0.36
C VAL A 175 -7.77 -22.11 0.35
N GLN A 176 -7.19 -22.90 1.26
CA GLN A 176 -5.90 -22.56 1.85
C GLN A 176 -4.78 -22.69 0.80
N PRO A 177 -3.81 -21.76 0.72
CA PRO A 177 -2.61 -21.99 -0.06
C PRO A 177 -1.81 -23.13 0.56
N ALA A 178 -1.07 -23.87 -0.28
CA ALA A 178 -0.10 -24.83 0.20
C ALA A 178 0.89 -24.15 1.17
N GLY A 179 1.06 -24.70 2.38
CA GLY A 179 1.98 -24.19 3.40
C GLY A 179 1.37 -23.33 4.51
N ALA A 180 0.04 -23.14 4.55
CA ALA A 180 -0.61 -22.58 5.74
C ALA A 180 -0.36 -23.50 6.96
N LYS A 181 0.09 -22.93 8.09
CA LYS A 181 0.35 -23.70 9.31
C LYS A 181 -0.97 -24.10 9.96
N THR A 182 -1.18 -25.40 10.17
CA THR A 182 -2.30 -25.92 10.94
C THR A 182 -2.14 -25.53 12.41
N VAL A 183 -3.14 -24.86 12.99
CA VAL A 183 -3.20 -24.66 14.45
C VAL A 183 -3.70 -25.97 15.06
N ALA A 184 -2.85 -26.64 15.84
CA ALA A 184 -3.25 -27.83 16.58
C ALA A 184 -4.07 -27.42 17.81
N ALA A 185 -5.29 -27.96 17.94
CA ALA A 185 -6.20 -27.74 19.06
C ALA A 185 -6.36 -26.26 19.48
N PRO A 186 -6.88 -25.37 18.60
CA PRO A 186 -7.29 -24.05 19.03
C PRO A 186 -8.46 -24.20 20.03
N GLU A 187 -8.42 -23.48 21.14
CA GLU A 187 -9.54 -23.35 22.08
C GLU A 187 -10.20 -21.98 21.88
N LEU A 188 -11.53 -21.95 21.85
CA LEU A 188 -12.27 -20.70 21.84
C LEU A 188 -12.29 -20.20 23.29
N ALA A 189 -11.54 -19.14 23.59
CA ALA A 189 -11.76 -18.38 24.82
C ALA A 189 -13.24 -17.98 24.88
N VAL A 190 -13.85 -17.95 26.07
CA VAL A 190 -15.30 -17.78 26.23
C VAL A 190 -15.68 -16.37 26.75
N PRO A 191 -15.40 -15.26 26.05
CA PRO A 191 -16.21 -14.06 26.19
C PRO A 191 -17.49 -14.19 25.34
N PRO A 192 -18.57 -13.48 25.70
CA PRO A 192 -19.78 -13.42 24.88
C PRO A 192 -19.53 -12.60 23.61
N LEU A 193 -19.08 -13.27 22.55
CA LEU A 193 -18.95 -12.69 21.21
C LEU A 193 -20.30 -12.73 20.50
N THR A 194 -21.03 -11.62 20.48
CA THR A 194 -22.25 -11.47 19.69
C THR A 194 -21.93 -10.98 18.29
N ALA A 195 -22.31 -11.75 17.28
CA ALA A 195 -22.32 -11.33 15.88
C ALA A 195 -23.77 -11.09 15.43
N PRO A 196 -24.06 -10.07 14.59
CA PRO A 196 -25.38 -9.90 14.00
C PRO A 196 -25.66 -11.04 13.00
N GLY A 197 -26.94 -11.40 12.84
CA GLY A 197 -27.34 -12.48 11.90
C GLY A 197 -27.08 -12.14 10.44
N GLU A 198 -27.02 -10.85 10.11
CA GLU A 198 -26.62 -10.32 8.81
C GLU A 198 -25.66 -9.14 9.00
N VAL A 199 -24.79 -8.90 8.03
CA VAL A 199 -23.99 -7.67 7.93
C VAL A 199 -24.16 -7.01 6.59
N ASP A 200 -23.94 -5.70 6.56
CA ASP A 200 -23.83 -4.96 5.32
C ASP A 200 -22.49 -5.27 4.65
N VAL A 201 -22.56 -5.91 3.49
CA VAL A 201 -21.45 -6.07 2.56
C VAL A 201 -21.51 -4.92 1.55
N PHE A 202 -20.35 -4.38 1.21
CA PHE A 202 -20.22 -3.22 0.33
C PHE A 202 -19.39 -3.57 -0.90
N LEU A 203 -19.91 -3.28 -2.09
CA LEU A 203 -19.13 -3.31 -3.31
C LEU A 203 -18.34 -2.01 -3.42
N LEU A 204 -17.02 -2.13 -3.46
CA LEU A 204 -16.09 -1.00 -3.54
C LEU A 204 -15.71 -0.71 -4.98
N GLY A 205 -15.79 0.56 -5.37
CA GLY A 205 -15.50 0.97 -6.75
C GLY A 205 -14.09 1.48 -7.00
N GLU A 206 -13.88 1.87 -8.26
CA GLU A 206 -12.77 2.68 -8.72
C GLU A 206 -13.33 4.01 -9.24
N TYR A 207 -12.58 5.10 -9.10
CA TYR A 207 -13.01 6.40 -9.62
C TYR A 207 -12.53 6.62 -11.05
N PRO A 208 -13.23 7.45 -11.85
CA PRO A 208 -12.78 7.81 -13.20
C PRO A 208 -11.43 8.53 -13.24
N PRO A 209 -10.67 8.45 -14.37
CA PRO A 209 -9.32 9.02 -14.47
C PRO A 209 -9.21 10.54 -14.26
N ASP A 210 -10.29 11.29 -14.48
CA ASP A 210 -10.36 12.75 -14.42
C ASP A 210 -10.80 13.31 -13.05
N HIS A 211 -11.10 12.43 -12.08
CA HIS A 211 -11.69 12.81 -10.78
C HIS A 211 -10.93 13.91 -10.03
N CYS A 212 -9.59 13.90 -10.09
CA CYS A 212 -8.73 14.87 -9.38
C CYS A 212 -9.01 16.33 -9.83
N ALA A 213 -9.29 16.55 -11.11
CA ALA A 213 -9.61 17.88 -11.65
C ALA A 213 -10.98 18.41 -11.20
N THR A 214 -11.86 17.52 -10.69
CA THR A 214 -13.15 17.89 -10.11
C THR A 214 -13.03 18.22 -8.63
N LEU A 215 -12.21 17.47 -7.88
CA LEU A 215 -11.96 17.74 -6.46
C LEU A 215 -11.30 19.12 -6.20
N LEU A 216 -10.28 19.48 -7.00
CA LEU A 216 -9.59 20.79 -6.87
C LEU A 216 -10.52 22.00 -7.13
N LYS A 217 -11.62 21.81 -7.87
CA LYS A 217 -12.65 22.85 -8.07
C LYS A 217 -13.57 23.03 -6.85
N ILE A 218 -13.67 22.01 -6.00
CA ILE A 218 -14.54 21.97 -4.81
C ILE A 218 -13.76 22.39 -3.56
N VAL A 219 -12.51 21.93 -3.42
CA VAL A 219 -11.69 22.15 -2.22
C VAL A 219 -10.38 22.86 -2.59
N LYS A 220 -10.43 24.20 -2.62
CA LYS A 220 -9.25 25.05 -2.95
C LYS A 220 -8.06 24.88 -2.00
N SER A 221 -8.28 24.41 -0.76
CA SER A 221 -7.24 24.19 0.25
C SER A 221 -6.38 22.93 0.03
N LEU A 222 -6.59 22.19 -1.05
CA LEU A 222 -5.76 21.03 -1.45
C LEU A 222 -4.59 21.42 -2.38
N GLU A 223 -4.32 22.70 -2.58
CA GLU A 223 -3.12 23.16 -3.29
C GLU A 223 -1.85 22.66 -2.56
N GLY A 224 -0.97 21.97 -3.29
CA GLY A 224 0.23 21.32 -2.74
C GLY A 224 0.03 19.89 -2.19
N TRP A 225 -1.11 19.23 -2.48
CA TRP A 225 -1.36 17.83 -2.12
C TRP A 225 -1.29 16.91 -3.35
N ASP A 226 -0.65 15.75 -3.23
CA ASP A 226 -0.74 14.71 -4.24
C ASP A 226 -2.12 14.05 -4.17
N CYS A 227 -2.85 14.11 -5.29
CA CYS A 227 -4.19 13.55 -5.42
C CYS A 227 -4.21 12.41 -6.45
N VAL A 228 -4.94 11.37 -6.11
CA VAL A 228 -5.16 10.18 -6.92
C VAL A 228 -6.70 9.92 -6.87
N PRO A 229 -7.34 8.97 -7.58
CA PRO A 229 -8.81 8.99 -7.68
C PRO A 229 -9.43 7.95 -6.72
N LEU A 230 -9.55 8.27 -5.40
CA LEU A 230 -10.06 7.49 -4.22
C LEU A 230 -9.78 8.05 -2.78
N TYR A 231 -9.28 9.26 -2.47
CA TYR A 231 -8.38 10.22 -3.15
C TYR A 231 -7.05 9.57 -3.64
N SER A 232 -7.02 8.38 -4.25
CA SER A 232 -6.63 7.04 -3.75
C SER A 232 -5.43 6.84 -2.87
N LEU A 233 -4.86 7.95 -2.53
CA LEU A 233 -3.83 8.21 -1.60
C LEU A 233 -3.98 9.72 -1.41
N VAL A 234 -4.80 10.17 -0.45
CA VAL A 234 -4.48 11.47 0.13
C VAL A 234 -3.07 11.28 0.64
N GLN A 235 -2.11 12.04 0.17
CA GLN A 235 -0.79 12.10 0.79
C GLN A 235 -0.33 13.54 0.91
N TYR A 236 0.10 13.88 2.12
CA TYR A 236 0.68 15.15 2.46
C TYR A 236 1.90 14.88 3.32
N SER A 237 3.06 15.18 2.77
CA SER A 237 4.37 14.97 3.37
C SER A 237 5.21 16.24 3.17
N PRO A 238 4.83 17.36 3.83
CA PRO A 238 5.35 18.70 3.54
C PRO A 238 6.77 18.91 4.08
N THR A 239 7.39 20.00 3.63
CA THR A 239 8.61 20.54 4.23
C THR A 239 8.38 21.25 5.57
N GLN A 240 7.14 21.69 5.87
CA GLN A 240 6.75 22.32 7.14
C GLN A 240 5.58 21.58 7.78
N PRO A 241 5.63 21.25 9.09
CA PRO A 241 4.55 20.54 9.78
C PRO A 241 3.33 21.44 10.02
N LEU A 242 2.14 20.83 10.11
CA LEU A 242 0.89 21.54 10.34
C LEU A 242 0.52 21.69 11.82
N GLY A 243 0.01 22.87 12.15
CA GLY A 243 -0.46 23.23 13.49
C GLY A 243 0.68 23.68 14.42
N ASP A 244 0.33 24.46 15.43
CA ASP A 244 1.29 24.92 16.45
C ASP A 244 1.82 23.77 17.31
N LYS A 245 2.95 24.02 17.99
CA LYS A 245 3.49 23.09 18.98
C LYS A 245 2.47 22.88 20.12
N LEU A 246 2.24 21.64 20.51
CA LEU A 246 1.40 21.32 21.67
C LEU A 246 2.17 21.61 22.97
N ALA A 247 1.50 22.22 23.95
CA ALA A 247 2.07 22.43 25.28
C ALA A 247 2.38 21.12 26.02
N ALA A 248 1.63 20.05 25.71
CA ALA A 248 1.91 18.68 26.12
C ALA A 248 1.47 17.70 25.02
N VAL A 249 2.35 16.77 24.65
CA VAL A 249 2.07 15.74 23.63
C VAL A 249 1.46 14.50 24.30
N THR A 250 0.16 14.58 24.59
CA THR A 250 -0.64 13.47 25.13
C THR A 250 -1.45 12.81 24.01
N LYS A 251 -1.91 11.56 24.21
CA LYS A 251 -2.83 10.88 23.27
C LYS A 251 -4.04 11.76 22.95
N GLU A 252 -4.68 12.29 23.99
CA GLU A 252 -5.87 13.14 23.89
C GLU A 252 -5.60 14.40 23.03
N ALA A 253 -4.47 15.08 23.27
CA ALA A 253 -4.11 16.27 22.50
C ALA A 253 -3.76 15.94 21.03
N LEU A 254 -3.18 14.77 20.76
CA LEU A 254 -2.93 14.28 19.40
C LEU A 254 -4.22 13.89 18.67
N ASP A 255 -5.16 13.22 19.33
CA ASP A 255 -6.46 12.87 18.77
C ASP A 255 -7.26 14.14 18.40
N GLN A 256 -7.32 15.12 19.32
CA GLN A 256 -7.95 16.42 19.09
C GLN A 256 -7.29 17.19 17.95
N ARG A 257 -5.94 17.25 17.91
CA ARG A 257 -5.19 17.88 16.82
C ARG A 257 -5.45 17.18 15.48
N ALA A 258 -5.52 15.85 15.46
CA ALA A 258 -5.80 15.08 14.26
C ALA A 258 -7.20 15.38 13.72
N VAL A 259 -8.22 15.41 14.59
CA VAL A 259 -9.59 15.81 14.24
C VAL A 259 -9.61 17.24 13.66
N GLN A 260 -9.01 18.21 14.36
CA GLN A 260 -8.93 19.61 13.91
C GLN A 260 -8.31 19.72 12.50
N VAL A 261 -7.11 19.18 12.32
CA VAL A 261 -6.34 19.32 11.07
C VAL A 261 -7.09 18.71 9.88
N LEU A 262 -7.82 17.60 10.09
CA LEU A 262 -8.61 16.96 9.04
C LEU A 262 -9.95 17.68 8.80
N GLN A 263 -10.62 18.20 9.82
CA GLN A 263 -11.87 18.97 9.69
C GLN A 263 -11.67 20.28 8.93
N GLU A 264 -10.64 21.06 9.28
CA GLU A 264 -10.25 22.31 8.60
C GLU A 264 -10.03 22.13 7.07
N ARG A 265 -9.73 20.90 6.64
CA ARG A 265 -9.40 20.54 5.25
C ARG A 265 -10.50 19.74 4.56
N GLY A 266 -11.63 19.50 5.22
CA GLY A 266 -12.72 18.68 4.68
C GLY A 266 -12.34 17.22 4.44
N LEU A 267 -11.33 16.71 5.16
CA LEU A 267 -10.83 15.34 5.05
C LEU A 267 -11.45 14.40 6.10
N LEU A 268 -11.99 14.93 7.21
CA LEU A 268 -12.70 14.13 8.21
C LEU A 268 -14.20 14.03 7.85
N MET A 269 -14.60 12.87 7.34
CA MET A 269 -16.00 12.56 7.06
C MET A 269 -16.73 12.13 8.34
N PRO A 270 -18.06 12.31 8.44
CA PRO A 270 -18.83 11.91 9.64
C PRO A 270 -18.70 10.43 9.98
N ASP A 271 -18.62 9.56 8.96
CA ASP A 271 -18.40 8.12 9.09
C ASP A 271 -16.94 7.75 9.48
N GLN A 272 -16.06 8.75 9.62
CA GLN A 272 -14.66 8.60 10.04
C GLN A 272 -14.35 9.40 11.31
N ALA A 273 -15.34 10.00 11.97
CA ALA A 273 -15.11 11.01 13.02
C ALA A 273 -14.45 10.50 14.32
N THR A 274 -14.35 9.18 14.55
CA THR A 274 -13.76 8.60 15.77
C THR A 274 -12.27 8.29 15.58
N PRO A 275 -11.35 8.99 16.29
CA PRO A 275 -9.93 8.67 16.26
C PRO A 275 -9.63 7.36 17.00
N GLN A 276 -8.62 6.64 16.51
CA GLN A 276 -8.03 5.47 17.14
C GLN A 276 -6.51 5.62 17.11
N ALA A 277 -5.90 5.85 18.28
CA ALA A 277 -4.45 5.97 18.39
C ALA A 277 -3.73 4.67 18.03
N GLU A 278 -2.64 4.78 17.27
CA GLU A 278 -1.77 3.68 16.87
C GLU A 278 -0.35 4.02 17.37
N GLY A 279 -0.04 3.57 18.59
CA GLY A 279 1.19 3.98 19.27
C GLY A 279 1.15 5.43 19.77
N THR A 280 2.32 6.06 19.89
CA THR A 280 2.47 7.34 20.62
C THR A 280 2.35 8.60 19.78
N ARG A 281 2.43 8.52 18.45
CA ARG A 281 2.48 9.68 17.53
C ARG A 281 1.74 9.48 16.21
N ARG A 282 0.76 8.58 16.18
CA ARG A 282 -0.07 8.31 14.99
C ARG A 282 -1.51 8.07 15.41
N VAL A 283 -2.43 8.69 14.67
CA VAL A 283 -3.88 8.60 14.90
C VAL A 283 -4.54 8.10 13.62
N LEU A 284 -5.37 7.07 13.74
CA LEU A 284 -6.11 6.45 12.64
C LEU A 284 -7.59 6.81 12.71
N PHE A 285 -8.22 6.91 11.54
CA PHE A 285 -9.65 7.15 11.35
C PHE A 285 -10.17 6.12 10.36
N PHE A 286 -10.80 5.07 10.90
CA PHE A 286 -11.46 4.03 10.12
C PHE A 286 -12.82 4.53 9.64
N GLN A 287 -13.16 4.22 8.40
CA GLN A 287 -14.54 4.37 7.92
C GLN A 287 -15.42 3.38 8.68
N ARG A 288 -16.54 3.86 9.23
CA ARG A 288 -17.55 3.05 9.92
C ARG A 288 -18.86 3.09 9.16
N LEU A 289 -19.36 1.94 8.77
CA LEU A 289 -20.67 1.81 8.13
C LEU A 289 -21.59 1.11 9.13
N ASP A 290 -22.69 1.78 9.45
CA ASP A 290 -23.66 1.36 10.48
C ASP A 290 -22.97 1.01 11.82
N GLY A 291 -21.94 1.79 12.18
CA GLY A 291 -21.12 1.64 13.38
C GLY A 291 -19.90 0.71 13.24
N VAL A 292 -19.91 -0.21 12.27
CA VAL A 292 -18.89 -1.26 12.08
C VAL A 292 -17.69 -0.72 11.27
N PRO A 293 -16.44 -0.89 11.73
CA PRO A 293 -15.26 -0.44 11.00
C PRO A 293 -15.00 -1.24 9.71
N VAL A 294 -14.74 -0.54 8.61
CA VAL A 294 -14.51 -1.10 7.27
C VAL A 294 -13.01 -1.27 7.02
N TYR A 295 -12.49 -2.46 7.31
CA TYR A 295 -11.07 -2.78 7.13
C TYR A 295 -10.62 -2.98 5.67
N ALA A 296 -11.54 -3.01 4.71
CA ALA A 296 -11.23 -3.08 3.28
C ALA A 296 -10.54 -1.81 2.74
N ASN A 297 -10.58 -0.71 3.50
CA ASN A 297 -9.89 0.54 3.23
C ASN A 297 -8.72 0.72 4.21
N LYS A 298 -7.57 1.24 3.73
CA LYS A 298 -6.51 1.73 4.65
C LYS A 298 -7.05 2.95 5.39
N ALA A 299 -7.07 2.90 6.72
CA ALA A 299 -7.49 4.03 7.55
C ALA A 299 -6.80 5.34 7.13
N LEU A 300 -7.54 6.45 7.24
CA LEU A 300 -6.97 7.78 7.17
C LEU A 300 -6.10 7.97 8.42
N ALA A 301 -4.84 8.34 8.23
CA ALA A 301 -3.83 8.37 9.28
C ALA A 301 -3.13 9.72 9.34
N VAL A 302 -2.99 10.27 10.55
CA VAL A 302 -2.21 11.48 10.83
C VAL A 302 -1.01 11.09 11.68
N SER A 303 0.19 11.51 11.29
CA SER A 303 1.44 11.24 12.01
C SER A 303 2.05 12.55 12.51
N PHE A 304 2.67 12.52 13.69
CA PHE A 304 3.09 13.70 14.43
C PHE A 304 4.60 13.73 14.73
N ASN A 305 5.17 14.94 14.77
CA ASN A 305 6.55 15.15 15.26
C ASN A 305 6.62 15.14 16.80
N ALA A 306 7.81 15.42 17.34
CA ALA A 306 8.03 15.49 18.79
C ALA A 306 7.31 16.66 19.49
N ASP A 307 6.92 17.69 18.74
CA ASP A 307 6.19 18.86 19.22
C ASP A 307 4.65 18.72 19.05
N GLY A 308 4.16 17.56 18.59
CA GLY A 308 2.74 17.32 18.36
C GLY A 308 2.13 17.97 17.11
N GLN A 309 2.98 18.43 16.19
CA GLN A 309 2.57 19.00 14.90
C GLN A 309 2.47 17.90 13.83
N ALA A 310 1.47 17.97 12.94
CA ALA A 310 1.23 16.92 11.95
C ALA A 310 2.26 16.99 10.80
N THR A 311 3.02 15.91 10.60
CA THR A 311 4.09 15.79 9.60
C THR A 311 3.73 14.91 8.41
N ASN A 312 2.74 14.05 8.55
CA ASN A 312 2.27 13.21 7.46
C ASN A 312 0.77 12.92 7.60
N ILE A 313 0.02 13.11 6.53
CA ILE A 313 -1.39 12.70 6.44
C ILE A 313 -1.52 11.76 5.26
N ILE A 314 -2.04 10.55 5.50
CA ILE A 314 -2.18 9.51 4.48
C ILE A 314 -3.51 8.76 4.60
N GLY A 315 -4.29 8.63 3.53
CA GLY A 315 -5.59 7.93 3.59
C GLY A 315 -6.14 7.43 2.26
N ARG A 316 -7.01 6.39 2.31
CA ARG A 316 -7.68 5.80 1.14
C ARG A 316 -9.15 5.46 1.49
N ARG A 317 -10.12 5.85 0.65
CA ARG A 317 -11.57 5.70 0.88
C ARG A 317 -12.28 5.25 -0.41
N ARG A 318 -12.60 3.96 -0.57
CA ARG A 318 -13.27 3.47 -1.80
C ARG A 318 -14.70 4.02 -1.90
N PRO A 319 -15.19 4.39 -3.10
CA PRO A 319 -16.58 4.80 -3.25
C PRO A 319 -17.44 3.55 -3.07
N LEU A 320 -18.52 3.66 -2.31
CA LEU A 320 -19.45 2.56 -2.06
C LEU A 320 -20.42 2.49 -3.24
N LEU A 321 -20.28 1.49 -4.10
CA LEU A 321 -21.12 1.36 -5.30
C LEU A 321 -22.49 0.78 -4.96
N ALA A 322 -22.50 -0.18 -4.04
CA ALA A 322 -23.70 -0.88 -3.61
C ALA A 322 -23.51 -1.46 -2.20
N ARG A 323 -24.63 -1.64 -1.51
CA ARG A 323 -24.77 -2.28 -0.21
C ARG A 323 -25.74 -3.45 -0.33
N SER A 324 -25.37 -4.60 0.20
CA SER A 324 -26.23 -5.79 0.26
C SER A 324 -26.16 -6.34 1.68
N HIS A 325 -27.30 -6.78 2.20
CA HIS A 325 -27.31 -7.58 3.41
C HIS A 325 -26.78 -8.98 3.09
N TYR A 326 -25.95 -9.52 3.99
CA TYR A 326 -25.33 -10.82 3.80
C TYR A 326 -25.39 -11.61 5.10
N PRO A 327 -25.98 -12.83 5.10
CA PRO A 327 -26.11 -13.62 6.30
C PRO A 327 -24.74 -14.05 6.82
N LEU A 328 -24.49 -13.83 8.10
CA LEU A 328 -23.30 -14.34 8.76
C LEU A 328 -23.50 -15.78 9.21
N ARG A 329 -22.37 -16.49 9.34
CA ARG A 329 -22.30 -17.72 10.12
C ARG A 329 -22.48 -17.38 11.60
N THR A 330 -23.13 -18.26 12.37
CA THR A 330 -23.07 -18.15 13.83
C THR A 330 -21.62 -18.31 14.33
N LEU A 331 -21.36 -17.92 15.58
CA LEU A 331 -20.04 -18.06 16.20
C LEU A 331 -19.53 -19.51 16.12
N GLU A 332 -20.42 -20.47 16.40
CA GLU A 332 -20.15 -21.91 16.36
C GLU A 332 -19.87 -22.37 14.93
N GLN A 333 -20.64 -21.91 13.95
CA GLN A 333 -20.43 -22.25 12.54
C GLN A 333 -19.11 -21.69 12.00
N ALA A 334 -18.73 -20.46 12.41
CA ALA A 334 -17.45 -19.85 12.07
C ALA A 334 -16.28 -20.60 12.74
N TRP A 335 -16.42 -20.92 14.02
CA TRP A 335 -15.43 -21.70 14.77
C TRP A 335 -15.20 -23.09 14.16
N GLN A 336 -16.29 -23.82 13.88
CA GLN A 336 -16.23 -25.13 13.25
C GLN A 336 -15.63 -25.08 11.84
N ALA A 337 -15.80 -23.98 11.11
CA ALA A 337 -15.10 -23.75 9.84
C ALA A 337 -13.59 -23.56 10.05
N ILE A 338 -13.14 -22.90 11.11
CA ILE A 338 -11.70 -22.77 11.44
C ILE A 338 -11.10 -24.14 11.82
N VAL A 339 -11.79 -24.92 12.66
CA VAL A 339 -11.36 -26.27 13.07
C VAL A 339 -11.22 -27.20 11.85
N ARG A 340 -12.09 -27.07 10.84
CA ARG A 340 -12.01 -27.80 9.55
C ARG A 340 -11.07 -27.15 8.52
N GLY A 341 -10.38 -26.06 8.86
CA GLY A 341 -9.45 -25.35 7.96
C GLY A 341 -10.11 -24.57 6.81
N GLU A 342 -11.40 -24.26 6.89
CA GLU A 342 -12.22 -23.65 5.82
C GLU A 342 -12.29 -22.12 5.89
N ALA A 343 -11.64 -21.51 6.90
CA ALA A 343 -11.59 -20.06 7.12
C ALA A 343 -10.22 -19.67 7.72
N ARG A 344 -9.77 -18.42 7.48
CA ARG A 344 -8.44 -17.93 7.92
C ARG A 344 -8.45 -16.83 8.98
N ASN A 345 -9.48 -15.98 9.01
CA ASN A 345 -9.51 -14.78 9.84
C ASN A 345 -10.84 -14.67 10.60
N PHE A 346 -10.77 -14.16 11.83
CA PHE A 346 -11.91 -13.51 12.48
C PHE A 346 -11.95 -12.04 12.05
N TYR A 347 -13.13 -11.57 11.64
CA TYR A 347 -13.51 -10.17 11.72
C TYR A 347 -14.78 -10.14 12.58
N VAL A 348 -14.67 -9.55 13.77
CA VAL A 348 -15.78 -9.25 14.70
C VAL A 348 -15.85 -7.74 14.83
#